data_AF-A0A948FV59-F1
#
_entry.id   AF-A0A948FV59-F1
#
_cell.length_a   1.000
_cell.length_b   1.000
_cell.length_c   1.000
_cell.angle_alpha   90.00
_cell.angle_beta   90.00
_cell.angle_gamma   90.00
#
_symmetry.space_group_name_H-M   'P 1'
#
loop_
_entity.id
_entity.type
_entity.pdbx_description
1 polymer ?
#
loop_
_entity_poly.entity_id
_entity_poly.type
_entity_poly.pdbx_seq_one_letter_code
_entity_poly.pdbx_strand_id
1 'polypeptide(L)'
;RTALADRQAALMASHGSVAVGASLDAAVEHALLLEWLCALHHRASTLGQLRPLTDEQQADVIAAALTRSYGQPAARHEEHT
;
A
#
# COMPACT_ATOMS: atom_id res chain seq x y z
N ARG A 1 -16.28 1.57 -4.91
CA ARG A 1 -15.21 2.50 -5.32
C ARG A 1 -14.43 3.06 -4.13
N THR A 2 -15.07 3.28 -2.97
CA THR A 2 -14.46 3.83 -1.74
C THR A 2 -13.15 3.16 -1.30
N ALA A 3 -13.06 1.83 -1.36
CA ALA A 3 -11.86 1.11 -0.88
C ALA A 3 -10.58 1.37 -1.71
N LEU A 4 -10.72 1.86 -2.95
CA LEU A 4 -9.59 2.22 -3.82
C LEU A 4 -9.36 3.74 -3.89
N ALA A 5 -10.11 4.56 -3.14
CA ALA A 5 -9.83 5.99 -3.04
C ALA A 5 -8.42 6.18 -2.44
N ASP A 6 -7.54 6.82 -3.20
CA ASP A 6 -6.12 7.02 -2.86
C ASP A 6 -5.35 5.74 -2.50
N ARG A 7 -5.77 4.59 -3.04
CA ARG A 7 -5.12 3.30 -2.83
C ARG A 7 -4.96 2.56 -4.14
N GLN A 8 -3.88 1.81 -4.25
CA GLN A 8 -3.54 1.03 -5.44
C GLN A 8 -4.04 -0.41 -5.38
N ALA A 9 -4.49 -0.88 -4.21
CA ALA A 9 -5.07 -2.19 -4.04
C ALA A 9 -6.04 -2.23 -2.85
N ALA A 10 -6.97 -3.18 -2.86
CA ALA A 10 -7.94 -3.40 -1.80
C ALA A 10 -8.19 -4.90 -1.59
N LEU A 11 -8.41 -5.29 -0.33
CA LEU A 11 -8.94 -6.60 0.02
C LEU A 11 -10.47 -6.60 -0.09
N MET A 12 -11.02 -7.69 -0.62
CA MET A 12 -12.44 -7.93 -0.77
C MET A 12 -12.87 -9.02 0.22
N ALA A 13 -13.79 -8.68 1.12
CA ALA A 13 -14.27 -9.57 2.17
C ALA A 13 -14.72 -10.92 1.58
N SER A 14 -14.13 -12.01 2.08
CA SER A 14 -14.41 -13.39 1.65
C SER A 14 -14.22 -13.68 0.15
N HIS A 15 -13.37 -12.89 -0.54
CA HIS A 15 -13.10 -13.08 -1.96
C HIS A 15 -11.60 -13.16 -2.27
N GLY A 16 -10.89 -12.05 -2.14
CA GLY A 16 -9.51 -11.93 -2.59
C GLY A 16 -9.05 -10.47 -2.59
N SER A 17 -8.27 -10.09 -3.58
CA SER A 17 -7.78 -8.72 -3.74
C SER A 17 -8.04 -8.18 -5.14
N VAL A 18 -8.08 -6.85 -5.24
CA VAL A 18 -8.05 -6.13 -6.51
C VAL A 18 -6.94 -5.09 -6.44
N ALA A 19 -6.16 -4.95 -7.52
CA ALA A 19 -5.11 -3.96 -7.66
C ALA A 19 -5.30 -3.17 -8.97
N VAL A 20 -4.90 -1.91 -8.95
CA VAL A 20 -4.97 -0.96 -10.07
C VAL A 20 -3.62 -0.32 -10.30
N GLY A 21 -3.29 0.01 -11.54
CA GLY A 21 -2.04 0.65 -11.92
C GLY A 21 -2.18 1.39 -13.26
N ALA A 22 -1.22 2.27 -13.57
CA ALA A 22 -1.19 3.00 -14.84
C ALA A 22 -0.93 2.10 -16.06
N SER A 23 -0.45 0.88 -15.83
CA SER A 23 -0.26 -0.20 -16.80
C SER A 23 -0.65 -1.54 -16.18
N LEU A 24 -0.78 -2.58 -17.00
CA LEU A 24 -1.00 -3.93 -16.52
C LEU A 24 0.15 -4.38 -15.61
N ASP A 25 1.40 -4.14 -16.03
CA ASP A 25 2.59 -4.47 -15.25
C ASP A 25 2.55 -3.80 -13.86
N ALA A 26 2.20 -2.51 -13.79
CA ALA A 26 2.08 -1.82 -12.51
C ALA A 26 0.96 -2.42 -11.63
N ALA A 27 -0.18 -2.78 -12.22
CA ALA A 27 -1.27 -3.43 -11.47
C ALA A 27 -0.85 -4.80 -10.92
N VAL A 28 -0.08 -5.57 -11.69
CA VAL A 28 0.49 -6.86 -11.26
C VAL A 28 1.48 -6.66 -10.11
N GLU A 29 2.40 -5.69 -10.23
CA GLU A 29 3.35 -5.38 -9.15
C GLU A 29 2.63 -4.97 -7.85
N HIS A 30 1.58 -4.14 -7.93
CA HIS A 30 0.77 -3.80 -6.76
C HIS A 30 0.05 -5.02 -6.15
N ALA A 31 -0.43 -5.95 -6.97
CA ALA A 31 -1.05 -7.20 -6.49
C ALA A 31 -0.03 -8.10 -5.79
N LEU A 32 1.17 -8.25 -6.36
CA LEU A 32 2.27 -9.02 -5.77
C LEU A 32 2.74 -8.40 -4.44
N LEU A 33 2.87 -7.07 -4.38
CA LEU A 33 3.21 -6.37 -3.15
C LEU A 33 2.14 -6.57 -2.07
N LEU A 34 0.85 -6.44 -2.42
CA LEU A 34 -0.24 -6.68 -1.47
C LEU A 34 -0.22 -8.11 -0.94
N GLU A 35 -0.04 -9.11 -1.81
CA GLU A 35 0.07 -10.52 -1.40
C GLU A 35 1.24 -10.75 -0.45
N TRP A 36 2.41 -10.18 -0.76
CA TRP A 36 3.59 -10.26 0.12
C TRP A 36 3.32 -9.62 1.49
N LEU A 37 2.68 -8.44 1.53
CA LEU A 37 2.28 -7.76 2.76
C LEU A 37 1.28 -8.58 3.57
N CYS A 38 0.29 -9.20 2.93
CA CYS A 38 -0.66 -10.10 3.58
C CYS A 38 0.04 -11.30 4.20
N ALA A 39 0.95 -11.95 3.46
CA ALA A 39 1.72 -13.08 3.96
C ALA A 39 2.65 -12.68 5.12
N LEU A 40 3.31 -11.51 5.02
CA LEU A 40 4.14 -10.96 6.10
C LEU A 40 3.31 -10.66 7.35
N HIS A 41 2.20 -9.94 7.19
CA HIS A 41 1.30 -9.60 8.28
C HIS A 41 0.75 -10.85 8.96
N HIS A 42 0.27 -11.83 8.17
CA HIS A 42 -0.22 -13.09 8.71
C HIS A 42 0.83 -13.80 9.55
N ARG A 43 2.05 -13.98 9.02
CA ARG A 43 3.16 -14.62 9.75
C ARG A 43 3.54 -13.84 11.00
N ALA A 44 3.74 -12.53 10.89
CA ALA A 44 4.14 -11.69 12.01
C ALA A 44 3.08 -11.64 13.12
N SER A 45 1.80 -11.62 12.76
CA SER A 45 0.69 -11.65 13.73
C SER A 45 0.66 -12.94 14.57
N THR A 46 1.19 -14.05 14.05
CA THR A 46 1.32 -15.28 14.86
C THR A 46 2.39 -15.18 15.96
N LEU A 47 3.30 -14.21 15.87
CA LEU A 47 4.40 -14.01 16.83
C LEU A 47 4.02 -13.06 17.98
N GLY A 48 2.86 -12.41 17.92
CA GLY A 48 2.37 -11.50 18.97
C GLY A 48 1.85 -10.18 18.41
N GLN A 49 1.74 -9.18 19.29
CA GLN A 49 1.19 -7.87 18.93
C GLN A 49 2.12 -7.14 17.94
N LEU A 50 1.57 -6.81 16.78
CA LEU A 50 2.26 -6.00 15.79
C LEU A 50 2.39 -4.55 16.27
N ARG A 51 3.48 -3.90 15.88
CA ARG A 51 3.69 -2.47 16.05
C ARG A 51 3.61 -1.79 14.68
N PRO A 52 2.41 -1.38 14.22
CA PRO A 52 2.29 -0.66 12.96
C PRO A 52 2.94 0.73 13.05
N LEU A 53 3.36 1.26 11.91
CA LEU A 53 3.77 2.66 11.82
C LEU A 53 2.57 3.57 12.01
N THR A 54 2.73 4.64 12.78
CA THR A 54 1.73 5.71 12.87
C THR A 54 1.61 6.43 11.53
N ASP A 55 0.53 7.17 11.31
CA ASP A 55 0.34 7.96 10.09
C ASP A 55 1.47 8.99 9.90
N GLU A 56 1.95 9.59 10.99
CA GLU A 56 3.10 10.49 10.99
C GLU A 56 4.38 9.77 10.53
N GLN A 57 4.65 8.58 11.09
CA GLN A 57 5.81 7.78 10.69
C GLN A 57 5.72 7.31 9.23
N GLN A 58 4.52 7.04 8.71
CA GLN A 58 4.33 6.73 7.29
C GLN A 58 4.58 7.96 6.41
N ALA A 59 4.16 9.15 6.84
CA ALA A 59 4.46 10.40 6.15
C ALA A 59 5.97 10.69 6.12
N ASP A 60 6.68 10.41 7.21
CA ASP A 60 8.14 10.54 7.29
C ASP A 60 8.86 9.62 6.29
N VAL A 61 8.36 8.39 6.06
CA VAL A 61 8.90 7.49 5.03
C VAL A 61 8.77 8.10 3.63
N ILE A 62 7.62 8.72 3.33
CA ILE A 62 7.39 9.39 2.04
C ILE A 62 8.33 10.59 1.90
N ALA A 63 8.44 11.44 2.93
CA ALA A 63 9.34 12.59 2.93
C ALA A 63 10.80 12.16 2.74
N ALA A 64 11.23 11.12 3.46
CA ALA A 64 12.57 10.57 3.35
C ALA A 64 12.90 10.02 1.95
N ALA A 65 11.93 9.38 1.29
CA ALA A 65 12.04 8.87 -0.07
C ALA A 65 12.20 10.02 -1.08
N LEU A 66 11.38 11.07 -0.96
CA LEU A 66 11.45 12.27 -1.80
C LEU A 66 12.79 13.00 -1.66
N THR A 67 13.23 13.28 -0.42
CA THR A 67 14.52 13.95 -0.15
C THR A 67 15.71 13.18 -0.74
N ARG A 68 15.64 11.85 -0.76
CA ARG A 68 16.70 10.98 -1.29
C ARG A 68 16.54 10.65 -2.77
N SER A 69 15.47 11.13 -3.41
CA SER A 69 15.10 10.72 -4.78
C SER A 69 15.09 9.19 -4.95
N TYR A 70 14.61 8.48 -3.92
CA TYR A 70 14.61 7.03 -3.85
C TYR A 70 13.18 6.49 -4.04
N GLY A 71 13.03 5.48 -4.89
CA GLY A 71 11.74 4.85 -5.18
C GLY A 71 10.81 5.69 -6.05
N GLN A 72 9.52 5.36 -6.01
CA GLN A 72 8.45 6.07 -6.72
C GLN A 72 7.32 6.40 -5.72
N PRO A 73 7.53 7.38 -4.81
CA PRO A 73 6.49 7.81 -3.91
C PRO A 73 5.34 8.42 -4.73
N ALA A 74 4.21 7.71 -4.81
CA ALA A 74 3.01 8.25 -5.44
C ALA A 74 2.53 9.45 -4.60
N ALA A 75 2.38 10.61 -5.23
CA ALA A 75 1.64 11.69 -4.61
C ALA A 75 0.22 11.18 -4.33
N ARG A 76 -0.28 11.31 -3.10
CA ARG A 76 -1.72 11.16 -2.85
C ARG A 76 -2.41 12.12 -3.81
N HIS A 77 -3.33 11.62 -4.62
CA HIS A 77 -4.14 12.48 -5.47
C HIS A 77 -4.94 13.41 -4.54
N GLU A 78 -4.54 14.68 -4.43
CA GLU A 78 -5.39 15.69 -3.81
C GLU A 78 -6.65 15.80 -4.67
N GLU A 79 -7.82 15.51 -4.09
CA GLU A 79 -9.12 15.70 -4.72
C GLU A 79 -9.25 17.16 -5.16
N HIS A 80 -9.21 17.40 -6.48
CA HIS A 80 -9.84 18.57 -7.07
C HIS A 80 -11.34 18.31 -7.11
N THR A 81 -12.06 18.82 -6.10
CA THR A 81 -13.49 19.12 -6.18
C THR A 81 -13.70 20.60 -5.90
#